data_AF-A0A3D2ALT3-F1
#
_entry.id   AF-A0A3D2ALT3-F1
#
_cell.length_a   1.000
_cell.length_b   1.000
_cell.length_c   1.000
_cell.angle_alpha   90.00
_cell.angle_beta   90.00
_cell.angle_gamma   90.00
#
_symmetry.space_group_name_H-M   'P 1'
#
loop_
_entity.id
_entity.type
_entity.pdbx_description
1 polymer ?
#
loop_
_entity_poly.entity_id
_entity_poly.type
_entity_poly.pdbx_seq_one_letter_code
_entity_poly.pdbx_strand_id
1 'polypeptide(L)'
;MKPNTNKRPFADPQCLAASPDWHLSKTCAKQRLAELKAQYAASGVLDKVSKPQVAVQVFDGEFGSGLDFLLTWQWWDTVNSGGSLVYLAICEQPLTLDQLRQTQQQWPQLQSLSLALQEQYPGAIKGFYQLDFGVVKLILVQAPKAEAMAQISAEFDVCLDQRAPDLQAQRSSSSSQQPWQRPPHAMALASRVAVIGGGISGTATAYSLSQRGFDVTIIEQGQSLASGASGNRQGMLYAKLPDNPTVSGQYHQQGLQHSMALLKRSLSSEHWQACGLLQLAKSPREEQQMQAVMARAYPSSWLQLLSLEDAQAIAKQSLTAGGLLFPASGWVSPAHWCQALFEHSGARLWSGSQVLALTQHQGWQLQVQGDHQGVHHFDAVVLANANDAKTLVPQHQLALKSIRGQVSYVQTQQGPDLVVCGEGYVTPAQSGVLAAGASYNLHTDDVGLSEQDHLDNLQRMADVLPQTSNKGLGDVQGGRVGFRSVTPDYLPMVGQIADENTVIERFGKLRKDANYQFKHTMPYLQGLYINAGHGSKGLISAPLSAEILASQMANQALPVAQCVAWALDPNRFLIRDLIRRKR
;
A
#
# COMPACT_ATOMS: atom_id res chain seq x y z
N MET A 1 12.05 -12.10 -39.23
CA MET A 1 11.23 -12.84 -38.23
C MET A 1 9.82 -12.27 -38.28
N LYS A 2 8.81 -13.11 -38.49
CA LYS A 2 7.41 -12.67 -38.59
C LYS A 2 6.94 -12.13 -37.22
N PRO A 3 6.21 -11.00 -37.17
CA PRO A 3 5.63 -10.50 -35.93
C PRO A 3 4.47 -11.42 -35.51
N ASN A 4 4.51 -11.85 -34.25
CA ASN A 4 3.48 -12.69 -33.64
C ASN A 4 2.27 -11.81 -33.28
N THR A 5 1.22 -11.86 -34.09
CA THR A 5 0.02 -10.98 -34.02
C THR A 5 -1.08 -11.44 -33.06
N ASN A 6 -0.80 -12.35 -32.12
CA ASN A 6 -1.79 -12.81 -31.13
C ASN A 6 -1.73 -12.07 -29.78
N LYS A 7 -1.74 -10.74 -29.80
CA LYS A 7 -2.14 -9.93 -28.63
C LYS A 7 -3.47 -9.27 -28.95
N ARG A 8 -4.58 -9.84 -28.49
CA ARG A 8 -5.84 -9.09 -28.43
C ARG A 8 -5.63 -7.95 -27.42
N PRO A 9 -5.85 -6.68 -27.80
CA PRO A 9 -6.00 -5.62 -26.81
C PRO A 9 -7.13 -5.97 -25.84
N PHE A 10 -7.08 -5.44 -24.62
CA PHE A 10 -8.23 -5.44 -23.71
C PHE A 10 -9.42 -4.87 -24.49
N ALA A 11 -10.44 -5.71 -24.70
CA ALA A 11 -11.43 -5.48 -25.74
C ALA A 11 -12.34 -4.27 -25.41
N ASP A 12 -12.64 -3.56 -26.50
CA ASP A 12 -13.78 -2.70 -26.82
C ASP A 12 -15.06 -2.92 -25.94
N PRO A 13 -15.76 -1.88 -25.45
CA PRO A 13 -16.97 -1.98 -24.61
C PRO A 13 -18.18 -2.72 -25.21
N GLN A 14 -18.08 -3.33 -26.39
CA GLN A 14 -19.20 -3.95 -27.10
C GLN A 14 -19.13 -5.47 -27.27
N CYS A 15 -18.13 -6.16 -26.71
CA CYS A 15 -18.08 -7.63 -26.71
C CYS A 15 -18.40 -8.21 -25.33
N LEU A 16 -19.70 -8.22 -25.00
CA LEU A 16 -20.25 -8.97 -23.86
C LEU A 16 -20.23 -10.47 -24.19
N ALA A 17 -19.16 -11.16 -23.79
CA ALA A 17 -19.20 -12.60 -23.67
C ALA A 17 -19.84 -12.96 -22.31
N ALA A 18 -20.95 -13.70 -22.36
CA ALA A 18 -21.68 -14.20 -21.21
C ALA A 18 -20.79 -15.03 -20.26
N SER A 19 -20.47 -14.50 -19.06
CA SER A 19 -20.16 -15.33 -17.89
C SER A 19 -21.43 -16.08 -17.46
N PRO A 20 -21.42 -17.25 -16.82
CA PRO A 20 -22.68 -17.93 -16.43
C PRO A 20 -23.53 -17.21 -15.36
N ASP A 21 -23.01 -16.16 -14.70
CA ASP A 21 -23.62 -15.60 -13.47
C ASP A 21 -24.75 -14.57 -13.64
N TRP A 22 -24.93 -13.95 -14.82
CA TRP A 22 -25.82 -12.78 -14.99
C TRP A 22 -27.33 -13.12 -14.93
N HIS A 23 -27.68 -14.38 -14.71
CA HIS A 23 -29.05 -14.90 -14.77
C HIS A 23 -29.44 -15.82 -13.59
N LEU A 24 -28.95 -15.54 -12.38
CA LEU A 24 -29.30 -16.34 -11.19
C LEU A 24 -30.46 -15.73 -10.40
N SER A 25 -31.64 -16.36 -10.49
CA SER A 25 -32.86 -15.99 -9.74
C SER A 25 -32.72 -16.18 -8.21
N LYS A 26 -33.66 -15.63 -7.41
CA LYS A 26 -33.72 -15.82 -5.94
C LYS A 26 -33.65 -17.30 -5.49
N THR A 27 -34.30 -18.20 -6.23
CA THR A 27 -34.28 -19.65 -5.95
C THR A 27 -32.89 -20.23 -6.15
N CYS A 28 -32.15 -19.72 -7.14
CA CYS A 28 -30.80 -20.15 -7.45
C CYS A 28 -29.79 -19.70 -6.38
N ALA A 29 -29.92 -18.49 -5.82
CA ALA A 29 -29.06 -18.04 -4.72
C ALA A 29 -29.19 -18.91 -3.45
N LYS A 30 -30.40 -19.39 -3.12
CA LYS A 30 -30.61 -20.32 -1.99
C LYS A 30 -29.97 -21.68 -2.25
N GLN A 31 -30.11 -22.21 -3.46
CA GLN A 31 -29.46 -23.46 -3.87
C GLN A 31 -27.94 -23.32 -3.82
N ARG A 32 -27.40 -22.22 -4.36
CA ARG A 32 -25.97 -21.92 -4.33
C ARG A 32 -25.42 -21.79 -2.92
N LEU A 33 -26.14 -21.14 -2.00
CA LEU A 33 -25.76 -21.08 -0.59
C LEU A 33 -25.69 -22.48 0.05
N ALA A 34 -26.61 -23.38 -0.30
CA ALA A 34 -26.57 -24.76 0.20
C ALA A 34 -25.36 -25.53 -0.35
N GLU A 35 -25.03 -25.35 -1.63
CA GLU A 35 -23.82 -25.92 -2.25
C GLU A 35 -22.53 -25.40 -1.58
N LEU A 36 -22.42 -24.09 -1.36
CA LEU A 36 -21.29 -23.48 -0.68
C LEU A 36 -21.13 -24.05 0.73
N LYS A 37 -22.23 -24.14 1.50
CA LYS A 37 -22.20 -24.76 2.84
C LYS A 37 -21.71 -26.21 2.80
N ALA A 38 -22.09 -26.98 1.80
CA ALA A 38 -21.60 -28.35 1.62
C ALA A 38 -20.09 -28.40 1.32
N GLN A 39 -19.58 -27.47 0.49
CA GLN A 39 -18.14 -27.34 0.22
C GLN A 39 -17.36 -26.94 1.48
N TYR A 40 -17.88 -25.97 2.25
CA TYR A 40 -17.31 -25.58 3.55
C TYR A 40 -17.27 -26.76 4.53
N ALA A 41 -18.36 -27.54 4.64
CA ALA A 41 -18.37 -28.73 5.49
C ALA A 41 -17.33 -29.78 5.04
N ALA A 42 -17.20 -30.03 3.73
CA ALA A 42 -16.25 -30.98 3.18
C ALA A 42 -14.77 -30.57 3.38
N SER A 43 -14.49 -29.26 3.48
CA SER A 43 -13.13 -28.75 3.73
C SER A 43 -12.61 -28.96 5.16
N GLY A 44 -13.50 -29.32 6.11
CA GLY A 44 -13.17 -29.38 7.53
C GLY A 44 -13.06 -28.00 8.22
N VAL A 45 -13.34 -26.91 7.51
CA VAL A 45 -13.21 -25.54 8.06
C VAL A 45 -14.16 -25.27 9.23
N LEU A 46 -15.27 -26.00 9.35
CA LEU A 46 -16.22 -25.83 10.46
C LEU A 46 -15.57 -26.05 11.83
N ASP A 47 -14.62 -26.97 11.94
CA ASP A 47 -13.84 -27.20 13.17
C ASP A 47 -12.84 -26.07 13.45
N LYS A 48 -12.45 -25.34 12.41
CA LYS A 48 -11.54 -24.18 12.50
C LYS A 48 -12.31 -22.93 12.95
N VAL A 49 -13.52 -22.74 12.43
CA VAL A 49 -14.41 -21.58 12.73
C VAL A 49 -14.94 -21.59 14.16
N SER A 50 -15.02 -22.75 14.81
CA SER A 50 -15.42 -22.88 16.21
C SER A 50 -14.32 -22.44 17.20
N LYS A 51 -13.10 -22.18 16.73
CA LYS A 51 -11.99 -21.68 17.54
C LYS A 51 -11.90 -20.16 17.40
N PRO A 52 -11.85 -19.40 18.52
CA PRO A 52 -11.67 -17.96 18.47
C PRO A 52 -10.30 -17.61 17.88
N GLN A 53 -10.19 -16.43 17.27
CA GLN A 53 -8.93 -15.88 16.76
C GLN A 53 -8.27 -16.71 15.66
N VAL A 54 -9.06 -17.24 14.73
CA VAL A 54 -8.55 -17.93 13.55
C VAL A 54 -8.94 -17.18 12.28
N ALA A 55 -7.99 -17.07 11.35
CA ALA A 55 -8.26 -16.61 9.99
C ALA A 55 -8.66 -17.79 9.09
N VAL A 56 -9.81 -17.69 8.44
CA VAL A 56 -10.24 -18.60 7.37
C VAL A 56 -9.91 -17.97 6.03
N GLN A 57 -9.22 -18.71 5.17
CA GLN A 57 -8.79 -18.26 3.86
C GLN A 57 -9.55 -19.00 2.76
N VAL A 58 -10.30 -18.26 1.95
CA VAL A 58 -11.10 -18.81 0.84
C VAL A 58 -10.51 -18.33 -0.48
N PHE A 59 -10.37 -19.25 -1.43
CA PHE A 59 -10.00 -18.95 -2.81
C PHE A 59 -11.17 -19.16 -3.75
N ASP A 60 -11.38 -18.16 -4.60
CA ASP A 60 -12.36 -18.15 -5.67
C ASP A 60 -11.69 -17.85 -7.01
N GLY A 61 -11.78 -18.80 -7.93
CA GLY A 61 -11.18 -18.69 -9.25
C GLY A 61 -11.95 -17.81 -10.23
N GLU A 62 -13.14 -17.32 -9.87
CA GLU A 62 -14.00 -16.48 -10.72
C GLU A 62 -14.96 -15.63 -9.88
N PHE A 63 -14.62 -14.35 -9.65
CA PHE A 63 -15.44 -13.45 -8.83
C PHE A 63 -16.81 -13.13 -9.44
N GLY A 64 -16.87 -12.97 -10.77
CA GLY A 64 -18.07 -12.61 -11.51
C GLY A 64 -18.80 -11.39 -10.92
N SER A 65 -20.01 -11.62 -10.44
CA SER A 65 -20.91 -10.62 -9.82
C SER A 65 -20.72 -10.44 -8.31
N GLY A 66 -19.81 -11.20 -7.71
CA GLY A 66 -19.58 -11.27 -6.27
C GLY A 66 -20.59 -12.10 -5.49
N LEU A 67 -21.50 -12.85 -6.15
CA LEU A 67 -22.52 -13.65 -5.46
C LEU A 67 -21.92 -14.63 -4.45
N ASP A 68 -20.91 -15.42 -4.85
CA ASP A 68 -20.29 -16.41 -3.97
C ASP A 68 -19.57 -15.75 -2.78
N PHE A 69 -18.95 -14.59 -2.99
CA PHE A 69 -18.39 -13.78 -1.91
C PHE A 69 -19.49 -13.29 -0.95
N LEU A 70 -20.59 -12.73 -1.46
CA LEU A 70 -21.69 -12.22 -0.62
C LEU A 70 -22.40 -13.32 0.17
N LEU A 71 -22.59 -14.50 -0.44
CA LEU A 71 -23.15 -15.67 0.22
C LEU A 71 -22.19 -16.24 1.28
N THR A 72 -20.90 -16.26 0.97
CA THR A 72 -19.85 -16.67 1.92
C THR A 72 -19.81 -15.71 3.11
N TRP A 73 -19.89 -14.40 2.88
CA TRP A 73 -19.94 -13.39 3.93
C TRP A 73 -21.20 -13.53 4.76
N GLN A 74 -22.39 -13.63 4.15
CA GLN A 74 -23.64 -13.88 4.88
C GLN A 74 -23.54 -15.14 5.75
N TRP A 75 -22.95 -16.22 5.23
CA TRP A 75 -22.73 -17.43 6.02
C TRP A 75 -21.76 -17.19 7.17
N TRP A 76 -20.63 -16.52 6.92
CA TRP A 76 -19.63 -16.18 7.93
C TRP A 76 -20.23 -15.48 9.13
N ASP A 77 -21.11 -14.49 8.90
CA ASP A 77 -21.80 -13.75 9.96
C ASP A 77 -22.66 -14.66 10.86
N THR A 78 -23.09 -15.84 10.38
CA THR A 78 -23.86 -16.82 11.17
C THR A 78 -23.01 -17.80 11.98
N VAL A 79 -21.74 -17.97 11.63
CA VAL A 79 -20.87 -19.00 12.22
C VAL A 79 -19.66 -18.45 12.96
N ASN A 80 -19.28 -17.19 12.72
CA ASN A 80 -18.07 -16.60 13.27
C ASN A 80 -18.09 -16.54 14.81
N SER A 81 -17.08 -17.12 15.44
CA SER A 81 -16.89 -17.15 16.90
C SER A 81 -15.79 -16.20 17.40
N GLY A 82 -15.42 -15.20 16.60
CA GLY A 82 -14.35 -14.24 16.90
C GLY A 82 -13.07 -14.44 16.08
N GLY A 83 -13.20 -14.99 14.87
CA GLY A 83 -12.15 -15.07 13.86
C GLY A 83 -12.32 -14.04 12.74
N SER A 84 -11.55 -14.20 11.67
CA SER A 84 -11.59 -13.35 10.46
C SER A 84 -11.72 -14.18 9.19
N LEU A 85 -12.34 -13.62 8.16
CA LEU A 85 -12.43 -14.21 6.81
C LEU A 85 -11.56 -13.41 5.84
N VAL A 86 -10.67 -14.11 5.13
CA VAL A 86 -9.91 -13.56 4.00
C VAL A 86 -10.35 -14.30 2.74
N TYR A 87 -11.06 -13.59 1.86
CA TYR A 87 -11.54 -14.11 0.59
C TYR A 87 -10.68 -13.56 -0.54
N LEU A 88 -10.00 -14.41 -1.29
CA LEU A 88 -9.24 -14.01 -2.47
C LEU A 88 -9.95 -14.49 -3.73
N ALA A 89 -10.24 -13.56 -4.64
CA ALA A 89 -11.00 -13.83 -5.86
C ALA A 89 -10.29 -13.31 -7.11
N ILE A 90 -10.32 -14.10 -8.19
CA ILE A 90 -9.83 -13.66 -9.51
C ILE A 90 -10.98 -13.05 -10.31
N CYS A 91 -10.77 -11.87 -10.87
CA CYS A 91 -11.74 -11.17 -11.70
C CYS A 91 -11.12 -10.81 -13.05
N GLU A 92 -11.32 -11.67 -14.06
CA GLU A 92 -10.76 -11.42 -15.39
C GLU A 92 -11.47 -10.26 -16.11
N GLN A 93 -12.79 -10.18 -15.94
CA GLN A 93 -13.66 -9.22 -16.62
C GLN A 93 -14.48 -8.46 -15.57
N PRO A 94 -13.90 -7.43 -14.94
CA PRO A 94 -14.61 -6.65 -13.92
C PRO A 94 -15.82 -5.95 -14.53
N LEU A 95 -17.00 -6.17 -13.92
CA LEU A 95 -18.20 -5.39 -14.21
C LEU A 95 -17.96 -3.92 -13.88
N THR A 96 -18.64 -3.01 -14.59
CA THR A 96 -18.77 -1.63 -14.12
C THR A 96 -19.59 -1.60 -12.83
N LEU A 97 -19.44 -0.54 -12.03
CA LEU A 97 -20.21 -0.40 -10.79
C LEU A 97 -21.73 -0.43 -11.04
N ASP A 98 -22.19 0.14 -12.16
CA ASP A 98 -23.61 0.14 -12.53
C ASP A 98 -24.09 -1.25 -12.97
N GLN A 99 -23.29 -1.98 -13.72
CA GLN A 99 -23.58 -3.39 -14.06
C GLN A 99 -23.65 -4.25 -12.79
N LEU A 100 -22.70 -4.06 -11.86
CA LEU A 100 -22.68 -4.76 -10.58
C LEU A 100 -23.95 -4.48 -9.77
N ARG A 101 -24.33 -3.19 -9.66
CA ARG A 101 -25.58 -2.74 -9.00
C ARG A 101 -26.81 -3.39 -9.62
N GLN A 102 -26.94 -3.34 -10.94
CA GLN A 102 -28.08 -3.92 -11.66
C GLN A 102 -28.17 -5.44 -11.44
N THR A 103 -27.02 -6.12 -11.45
CA THR A 103 -26.96 -7.57 -11.24
C THR A 103 -27.38 -7.93 -9.81
N GLN A 104 -26.85 -7.22 -8.82
CA GLN A 104 -27.09 -7.50 -7.40
C GLN A 104 -28.51 -7.16 -6.93
N GLN A 105 -29.28 -6.37 -7.69
CA GLN A 105 -30.72 -6.14 -7.41
C GLN A 105 -31.56 -7.43 -7.44
N GLN A 106 -31.07 -8.48 -8.10
CA GLN A 106 -31.73 -9.79 -8.15
C GLN A 106 -31.72 -10.50 -6.78
N TRP A 107 -30.88 -10.06 -5.84
CA TRP A 107 -30.69 -10.67 -4.51
C TRP A 107 -30.98 -9.68 -3.37
N PRO A 108 -32.24 -9.24 -3.20
CA PRO A 108 -32.59 -8.27 -2.15
C PRO A 108 -32.28 -8.77 -0.73
N GLN A 109 -32.19 -10.09 -0.52
CA GLN A 109 -31.77 -10.67 0.76
C GLN A 109 -30.28 -10.41 1.10
N LEU A 110 -29.47 -9.96 0.13
CA LEU A 110 -28.05 -9.61 0.30
C LEU A 110 -27.82 -8.10 0.23
N GLN A 111 -28.87 -7.28 0.19
CA GLN A 111 -28.79 -5.86 -0.13
C GLN A 111 -27.77 -5.09 0.74
N SER A 112 -27.74 -5.33 2.05
CA SER A 112 -26.80 -4.64 2.95
C SER A 112 -25.34 -4.97 2.63
N LEU A 113 -25.03 -6.25 2.36
CA LEU A 113 -23.68 -6.69 1.98
C LEU A 113 -23.30 -6.19 0.59
N SER A 114 -24.25 -6.22 -0.35
CA SER A 114 -24.06 -5.69 -1.71
C SER A 114 -23.72 -4.19 -1.68
N LEU A 115 -24.42 -3.39 -0.87
CA LEU A 115 -24.12 -1.96 -0.72
C LEU A 115 -22.72 -1.71 -0.17
N ALA A 116 -22.31 -2.47 0.85
CA ALA A 116 -20.95 -2.37 1.41
C ALA A 116 -19.88 -2.72 0.35
N LEU A 117 -20.08 -3.79 -0.42
CA LEU A 117 -19.19 -4.14 -1.53
C LEU A 117 -19.14 -3.04 -2.59
N GLN A 118 -20.29 -2.53 -3.02
CA GLN A 118 -20.41 -1.49 -4.05
C GLN A 118 -19.70 -0.19 -3.67
N GLU A 119 -19.70 0.18 -2.38
CA GLU A 119 -19.02 1.38 -1.87
C GLU A 119 -17.49 1.32 -2.07
N GLN A 120 -16.91 0.14 -1.95
CA GLN A 120 -15.46 -0.09 -2.05
C GLN A 120 -15.03 -0.69 -3.41
N TYR A 121 -15.98 -1.03 -4.28
CA TYR A 121 -15.69 -1.77 -5.51
C TYR A 121 -14.75 -0.99 -6.44
N PRO A 122 -13.56 -1.54 -6.77
CA PRO A 122 -12.56 -0.81 -7.53
C PRO A 122 -12.93 -0.67 -9.01
N GLY A 123 -12.46 0.40 -9.64
CA GLY A 123 -12.53 0.55 -11.09
C GLY A 123 -11.76 -0.56 -11.82
N ALA A 124 -12.08 -0.77 -13.10
CA ALA A 124 -11.50 -1.80 -13.96
C ALA A 124 -10.04 -1.49 -14.34
N ILE A 125 -9.12 -1.69 -13.39
CA ILE A 125 -7.70 -1.43 -13.54
C ILE A 125 -6.95 -2.69 -13.08
N LYS A 126 -5.99 -3.17 -13.87
CA LYS A 126 -5.26 -4.38 -13.48
C LYS A 126 -4.51 -4.23 -12.16
N GLY A 127 -4.60 -5.24 -11.31
CA GLY A 127 -3.88 -5.29 -10.05
C GLY A 127 -4.62 -6.06 -8.96
N PHE A 128 -4.05 -6.01 -7.76
CA PHE A 128 -4.65 -6.56 -6.55
C PHE A 128 -5.35 -5.43 -5.79
N TYR A 129 -6.53 -5.71 -5.25
CA TYR A 129 -7.32 -4.77 -4.47
C TYR A 129 -7.75 -5.42 -3.17
N GLN A 130 -7.36 -4.85 -2.04
CA GLN A 130 -7.91 -5.24 -0.76
C GLN A 130 -9.07 -4.31 -0.39
N LEU A 131 -10.24 -4.90 -0.14
CA LEU A 131 -11.42 -4.26 0.39
C LEU A 131 -11.61 -4.77 1.83
N ASP A 132 -11.96 -3.87 2.75
CA ASP A 132 -12.04 -4.20 4.18
C ASP A 132 -13.45 -3.95 4.71
N PHE A 133 -14.01 -4.98 5.35
CA PHE A 133 -15.36 -4.97 5.94
C PHE A 133 -15.29 -5.41 7.41
N GLY A 134 -14.32 -4.88 8.14
CA GLY A 134 -14.00 -5.30 9.51
C GLY A 134 -13.27 -6.64 9.53
N VAL A 135 -13.88 -7.67 10.12
CA VAL A 135 -13.31 -9.02 10.20
C VAL A 135 -13.35 -9.80 8.88
N VAL A 136 -14.04 -9.26 7.86
CA VAL A 136 -14.07 -9.81 6.50
C VAL A 136 -13.22 -8.94 5.57
N LYS A 137 -12.29 -9.58 4.85
CA LYS A 137 -11.42 -8.96 3.85
C LYS A 137 -11.61 -9.64 2.51
N LEU A 138 -11.73 -8.84 1.45
CA LEU A 138 -11.76 -9.32 0.06
C LEU A 138 -10.49 -8.84 -0.66
N ILE A 139 -9.72 -9.78 -1.21
CA ILE A 139 -8.60 -9.52 -2.13
C ILE A 139 -9.08 -9.83 -3.54
N LEU A 140 -9.43 -8.80 -4.31
CA LEU A 140 -9.85 -8.93 -5.69
C LEU A 140 -8.64 -8.77 -6.63
N VAL A 141 -8.33 -9.81 -7.40
CA VAL A 141 -7.23 -9.81 -8.37
C VAL A 141 -7.80 -9.59 -9.77
N GLN A 142 -7.70 -8.35 -10.27
CA GLN A 142 -8.12 -8.00 -11.62
C GLN A 142 -6.99 -8.29 -12.63
N ALA A 143 -7.02 -9.48 -13.21
CA ALA A 143 -6.08 -9.92 -14.24
C ALA A 143 -6.61 -11.19 -14.94
N PRO A 144 -6.10 -11.54 -16.13
CA PRO A 144 -6.32 -12.86 -16.71
C PRO A 144 -5.92 -13.96 -15.72
N LYS A 145 -6.71 -15.03 -15.59
CA LYS A 145 -6.57 -16.05 -14.53
C LYS A 145 -5.21 -16.70 -14.53
N ALA A 146 -4.65 -17.03 -15.70
CA ALA A 146 -3.31 -17.59 -15.80
C ALA A 146 -2.23 -16.63 -15.22
N GLU A 147 -2.36 -15.32 -15.48
CA GLU A 147 -1.45 -14.31 -14.94
C GLU A 147 -1.65 -14.11 -13.43
N ALA A 148 -2.90 -14.11 -12.96
CA ALA A 148 -3.26 -13.98 -11.55
C ALA A 148 -2.74 -15.17 -10.73
N MET A 149 -3.00 -16.40 -11.19
CA MET A 149 -2.56 -17.64 -10.55
C MET A 149 -1.02 -17.70 -10.39
N ALA A 150 -0.26 -17.17 -11.36
CA ALA A 150 1.19 -17.11 -11.27
C ALA A 150 1.71 -16.09 -10.23
N GLN A 151 0.86 -15.17 -9.78
CA GLN A 151 1.22 -14.09 -8.86
C GLN A 151 0.69 -14.29 -7.43
N ILE A 152 -0.30 -15.18 -7.24
CA ILE A 152 -0.88 -15.53 -5.95
C ILE A 152 0.00 -16.57 -5.27
N SER A 153 0.28 -16.36 -4.00
CA SER A 153 1.07 -17.25 -3.16
C SER A 153 0.49 -17.20 -1.76
N ALA A 154 -0.40 -18.15 -1.46
CA ALA A 154 -1.11 -18.26 -0.20
C ALA A 154 -1.61 -19.69 -0.01
N GLU A 155 -1.88 -20.05 1.24
CA GLU A 155 -2.61 -21.27 1.58
C GLU A 155 -4.08 -20.93 1.80
N PHE A 156 -4.96 -21.76 1.24
CA PHE A 156 -6.39 -21.60 1.37
C PHE A 156 -6.98 -22.80 2.10
N ASP A 157 -7.87 -22.51 3.05
CA ASP A 157 -8.64 -23.53 3.76
C ASP A 157 -9.74 -24.10 2.85
N VAL A 158 -10.25 -23.26 1.95
CA VAL A 158 -11.37 -23.57 1.07
C VAL A 158 -11.05 -23.07 -0.34
N CYS A 159 -11.26 -23.91 -1.35
CA CYS A 159 -11.15 -23.55 -2.76
C CYS A 159 -12.48 -23.81 -3.46
N LEU A 160 -13.11 -22.76 -3.98
CA LEU A 160 -14.40 -22.83 -4.67
C LEU A 160 -14.25 -23.18 -6.16
N ASP A 161 -13.05 -23.10 -6.72
CA ASP A 161 -12.78 -23.44 -8.11
C ASP A 161 -12.59 -24.96 -8.29
N GLN A 162 -13.63 -25.64 -8.77
CA GLN A 162 -13.60 -27.09 -9.03
C GLN A 162 -12.66 -27.51 -10.17
N ARG A 163 -12.20 -26.55 -11.00
CA ARG A 163 -11.29 -26.78 -12.13
C ARG A 163 -9.87 -26.31 -11.83
N ALA A 164 -9.63 -25.70 -10.67
CA ALA A 164 -8.28 -25.36 -10.26
C ALA A 164 -7.49 -26.68 -10.14
N PRO A 165 -6.28 -26.78 -10.74
CA PRO A 165 -5.39 -27.88 -10.41
C PRO A 165 -5.25 -27.89 -8.90
N ASP A 166 -5.18 -29.10 -8.32
CA ASP A 166 -5.08 -29.31 -6.88
C ASP A 166 -4.08 -28.28 -6.31
N LEU A 167 -4.58 -27.22 -5.66
CA LEU A 167 -3.72 -26.13 -5.14
C LEU A 167 -2.73 -26.73 -4.13
N GLN A 168 -3.11 -27.88 -3.54
CA GLN A 168 -2.25 -28.72 -2.75
C GLN A 168 -1.12 -29.41 -3.54
N ALA A 169 -1.30 -29.76 -4.82
CA ALA A 169 -0.23 -30.30 -5.67
C ALA A 169 0.78 -29.24 -6.12
N GLN A 170 0.39 -27.95 -6.18
CA GLN A 170 1.37 -26.84 -6.34
C GLN A 170 2.28 -26.69 -5.10
N ARG A 171 1.88 -27.18 -3.90
CA ARG A 171 2.75 -27.28 -2.70
C ARG A 171 4.04 -28.06 -2.97
N SER A 172 4.01 -29.05 -3.87
CA SER A 172 5.17 -29.91 -4.22
C SER A 172 6.33 -29.14 -4.85
N SER A 173 6.07 -27.93 -5.35
CA SER A 173 7.08 -27.02 -5.92
C SER A 173 7.73 -26.08 -4.90
N SER A 174 7.37 -26.14 -3.61
CA SER A 174 8.06 -25.37 -2.55
C SER A 174 9.57 -25.66 -2.49
N SER A 175 10.00 -26.81 -3.03
CA SER A 175 11.41 -27.17 -3.24
C SER A 175 12.15 -26.31 -4.27
N SER A 176 11.45 -25.57 -5.15
CA SER A 176 12.04 -24.70 -6.19
C SER A 176 12.04 -23.21 -5.83
N GLN A 177 11.33 -22.82 -4.75
CA GLN A 177 11.34 -21.44 -4.25
C GLN A 177 12.55 -21.19 -3.36
N GLN A 178 13.16 -20.02 -3.55
CA GLN A 178 14.26 -19.57 -2.73
C GLN A 178 13.81 -19.29 -1.29
N PRO A 179 14.69 -19.40 -0.28
CA PRO A 179 14.29 -19.25 1.13
C PRO A 179 13.61 -17.93 1.48
N TRP A 180 14.05 -16.81 0.90
CA TRP A 180 13.47 -15.47 1.06
C TRP A 180 12.17 -15.26 0.27
N GLN A 181 11.74 -16.27 -0.48
CA GLN A 181 10.48 -16.25 -1.22
C GLN A 181 9.36 -17.00 -0.49
N ARG A 182 9.71 -17.76 0.55
CA ARG A 182 8.79 -18.54 1.37
C ARG A 182 8.19 -17.65 2.46
N PRO A 183 6.92 -17.87 2.86
CA PRO A 183 6.28 -17.08 3.90
C PRO A 183 7.03 -17.21 5.25
N PRO A 184 7.12 -16.12 6.04
CA PRO A 184 7.65 -16.19 7.39
C PRO A 184 6.71 -16.96 8.33
N HIS A 185 7.18 -17.26 9.55
CA HIS A 185 6.35 -17.89 10.57
C HIS A 185 5.28 -16.91 11.07
N ALA A 186 4.05 -17.41 11.20
CA ALA A 186 2.92 -16.65 11.74
C ALA A 186 3.15 -16.27 13.20
N MET A 187 2.69 -15.07 13.57
CA MET A 187 2.51 -14.68 14.97
C MET A 187 1.14 -15.14 15.46
N ALA A 188 1.03 -15.44 16.75
CA ALA A 188 -0.28 -15.69 17.36
C ALA A 188 -1.13 -14.40 17.31
N LEU A 189 -2.42 -14.52 17.00
CA LEU A 189 -3.34 -13.40 17.20
C LEU A 189 -3.39 -13.03 18.69
N ALA A 190 -3.67 -11.76 19.00
CA ALA A 190 -3.50 -11.15 20.33
C ALA A 190 -2.05 -11.00 20.84
N SER A 191 -1.02 -11.30 20.03
CA SER A 191 0.37 -10.94 20.37
C SER A 191 0.49 -9.44 20.63
N ARG A 192 1.26 -9.06 21.65
CA ARG A 192 1.60 -7.68 21.99
C ARG A 192 2.66 -7.15 21.03
N VAL A 193 2.30 -6.14 20.24
CA VAL A 193 3.19 -5.57 19.22
C VAL A 193 3.53 -4.12 19.56
N ALA A 194 4.83 -3.84 19.70
CA ALA A 194 5.33 -2.46 19.74
C ALA A 194 5.58 -1.96 18.31
N VAL A 195 4.92 -0.88 17.93
CA VAL A 195 5.20 -0.15 16.67
C VAL A 195 5.99 1.11 17.03
N ILE A 196 7.27 1.14 16.67
CA ILE A 196 8.17 2.24 17.05
C ILE A 196 8.10 3.31 15.95
N GLY A 197 7.54 4.48 16.27
CA GLY A 197 7.32 5.62 15.37
C GLY A 197 5.83 5.89 15.11
N GLY A 198 5.41 7.14 15.32
CA GLY A 198 4.03 7.64 15.16
C GLY A 198 3.80 8.41 13.86
N GLY A 199 4.63 8.20 12.83
CA GLY A 199 4.38 8.71 11.48
C GLY A 199 3.43 7.81 10.68
N ILE A 200 3.19 8.15 9.40
CA ILE A 200 2.21 7.45 8.53
C ILE A 200 2.48 5.94 8.43
N SER A 201 3.74 5.53 8.45
CA SER A 201 4.12 4.10 8.46
C SER A 201 3.65 3.40 9.72
N GLY A 202 3.91 4.00 10.89
CA GLY A 202 3.56 3.40 12.17
C GLY A 202 2.05 3.41 12.43
N THR A 203 1.35 4.52 12.15
CA THR A 203 -0.11 4.58 12.34
C THR A 203 -0.85 3.66 11.37
N ALA A 204 -0.40 3.55 10.10
CA ALA A 204 -0.98 2.60 9.17
C ALA A 204 -0.70 1.15 9.60
N THR A 205 0.51 0.83 10.05
CA THR A 205 0.82 -0.51 10.57
C THR A 205 -0.04 -0.84 11.80
N ALA A 206 -0.19 0.10 12.73
CA ALA A 206 -1.04 -0.09 13.89
C ALA A 206 -2.50 -0.34 13.52
N TYR A 207 -3.03 0.43 12.57
CA TYR A 207 -4.35 0.17 11.99
C TYR A 207 -4.44 -1.24 11.41
N SER A 208 -3.59 -1.61 10.45
CA SER A 208 -3.67 -2.90 9.76
C SER A 208 -3.50 -4.12 10.69
N LEU A 209 -2.67 -3.99 11.74
CA LEU A 209 -2.51 -5.03 12.77
C LEU A 209 -3.71 -5.10 13.71
N SER A 210 -4.22 -3.97 14.19
CA SER A 210 -5.35 -3.97 15.13
C SER A 210 -6.62 -4.55 14.47
N GLN A 211 -6.83 -4.30 13.17
CA GLN A 211 -7.91 -4.92 12.40
C GLN A 211 -7.81 -6.45 12.27
N ARG A 212 -6.68 -7.05 12.66
CA ARG A 212 -6.45 -8.50 12.72
C ARG A 212 -6.37 -9.03 14.16
N GLY A 213 -6.68 -8.19 15.16
CA GLY A 213 -6.73 -8.58 16.56
C GLY A 213 -5.39 -8.63 17.28
N PHE A 214 -4.35 -7.97 16.76
CA PHE A 214 -3.09 -7.77 17.51
C PHE A 214 -3.28 -6.71 18.61
N ASP A 215 -2.58 -6.86 19.74
CA ASP A 215 -2.56 -5.86 20.81
C ASP A 215 -1.44 -4.86 20.56
N VAL A 216 -1.78 -3.73 19.92
CA VAL A 216 -0.79 -2.79 19.39
C VAL A 216 -0.53 -1.61 20.34
N THR A 217 0.74 -1.25 20.49
CA THR A 217 1.18 -0.01 21.14
C THR A 217 2.12 0.76 20.22
N ILE A 218 1.73 1.97 19.84
CA ILE A 218 2.58 2.92 19.12
C ILE A 218 3.46 3.64 20.13
N ILE A 219 4.78 3.63 19.92
CA ILE A 219 5.74 4.35 20.76
C ILE A 219 6.34 5.48 19.93
N GLU A 220 6.03 6.73 20.28
CA GLU A 220 6.42 7.94 19.57
C GLU A 220 7.24 8.84 20.49
N GLN A 221 8.44 9.23 20.03
CA GLN A 221 9.35 10.07 20.82
C GLN A 221 8.85 11.51 20.97
N GLY A 222 8.12 12.03 19.98
CA GLY A 222 7.48 13.33 20.01
C GLY A 222 6.22 13.33 20.88
N GLN A 223 5.80 14.53 21.27
CA GLN A 223 4.57 14.73 22.06
C GLN A 223 3.28 14.51 21.26
N SER A 224 3.37 14.41 19.94
CA SER A 224 2.24 14.15 19.05
C SER A 224 2.62 13.15 17.95
N LEU A 225 1.61 12.48 17.39
CA LEU A 225 1.76 11.75 16.14
C LEU A 225 2.26 12.69 15.02
N ALA A 226 2.83 12.08 13.98
CA ALA A 226 3.32 12.78 12.79
C ALA A 226 4.37 13.89 13.05
N SER A 227 5.07 13.83 14.19
CA SER A 227 6.10 14.80 14.62
C SER A 227 7.28 14.93 13.63
N GLY A 228 7.61 13.85 12.91
CA GLY A 228 8.69 13.78 11.93
C GLY A 228 8.28 14.16 10.49
N ALA A 229 8.73 13.38 9.51
CA ALA A 229 8.52 13.67 8.08
C ALA A 229 7.04 13.65 7.65
N SER A 230 6.16 13.01 8.43
CA SER A 230 4.72 12.99 8.21
C SER A 230 4.01 14.27 8.70
N GLY A 231 4.72 15.31 9.13
CA GLY A 231 4.11 16.52 9.69
C GLY A 231 3.80 17.64 8.69
N ASN A 232 3.85 17.39 7.37
CA ASN A 232 3.55 18.43 6.38
C ASN A 232 2.08 18.88 6.46
N ARG A 233 1.78 20.11 6.05
CA ARG A 233 0.40 20.63 6.03
C ARG A 233 -0.47 19.93 4.99
N GLN A 234 0.06 19.81 3.77
CA GLN A 234 -0.56 19.14 2.63
C GLN A 234 0.49 18.25 1.95
N GLY A 235 0.11 17.03 1.61
CA GLY A 235 0.92 16.09 0.86
C GLY A 235 0.15 15.50 -0.32
N MET A 236 0.85 15.28 -1.42
CA MET A 236 0.25 14.98 -2.72
C MET A 236 0.14 13.48 -2.92
N LEU A 237 -0.97 13.07 -3.53
CA LEU A 237 -1.32 11.68 -3.76
C LEU A 237 -1.13 11.38 -5.24
N TYR A 238 0.05 10.94 -5.68
CA TYR A 238 0.20 10.45 -7.05
C TYR A 238 1.35 9.46 -7.20
N ALA A 239 1.24 8.65 -8.26
CA ALA A 239 2.25 7.71 -8.67
C ALA A 239 2.82 8.17 -10.02
N LYS A 240 4.15 8.34 -10.10
CA LYS A 240 4.81 8.45 -11.40
C LYS A 240 4.74 7.11 -12.10
N LEU A 241 3.93 7.04 -13.16
CA LEU A 241 3.71 5.81 -13.92
C LEU A 241 4.84 5.63 -14.96
N PRO A 242 5.55 4.48 -14.96
CA PRO A 242 6.52 4.18 -16.01
C PRO A 242 5.80 3.86 -17.33
N ASP A 243 6.47 4.16 -18.45
CA ASP A 243 6.03 3.80 -19.80
C ASP A 243 5.84 2.28 -19.96
N ASN A 244 6.68 1.48 -19.30
CA ASN A 244 6.63 0.03 -19.28
C ASN A 244 6.25 -0.51 -17.89
N PRO A 245 5.50 -1.63 -17.80
CA PRO A 245 5.21 -2.26 -16.52
C PRO A 245 6.50 -2.63 -15.77
N THR A 246 6.63 -2.16 -14.54
CA THR A 246 7.70 -2.53 -13.61
C THR A 246 7.08 -2.86 -12.26
N VAL A 247 7.78 -3.66 -11.45
CA VAL A 247 7.33 -3.99 -10.08
C VAL A 247 7.14 -2.73 -9.23
N SER A 248 8.05 -1.75 -9.36
CA SER A 248 7.93 -0.46 -8.68
C SER A 248 6.73 0.36 -9.18
N GLY A 249 6.48 0.38 -10.49
CA GLY A 249 5.31 1.04 -11.06
C GLY A 249 4.00 0.41 -10.59
N GLN A 250 3.92 -0.93 -10.58
CA GLN A 250 2.78 -1.69 -10.06
C GLN A 250 2.53 -1.37 -8.59
N TYR A 251 3.57 -1.42 -7.77
CA TYR A 251 3.49 -1.11 -6.35
C TYR A 251 2.97 0.30 -6.07
N HIS A 252 3.50 1.32 -6.74
CA HIS A 252 3.06 2.70 -6.52
C HIS A 252 1.64 2.96 -7.05
N GLN A 253 1.27 2.37 -8.20
CA GLN A 253 -0.08 2.46 -8.74
C GLN A 253 -1.09 1.87 -7.74
N GLN A 254 -0.83 0.64 -7.31
CA GLN A 254 -1.70 -0.06 -6.37
C GLN A 254 -1.73 0.64 -5.00
N GLY A 255 -0.58 1.10 -4.52
CA GLY A 255 -0.47 1.82 -3.26
C GLY A 255 -1.28 3.11 -3.26
N LEU A 256 -1.27 3.85 -4.37
CA LEU A 256 -2.14 5.02 -4.54
C LEU A 256 -3.62 4.63 -4.49
N GLN A 257 -4.03 3.59 -5.23
CA GLN A 257 -5.44 3.14 -5.22
C GLN A 257 -5.89 2.72 -3.81
N HIS A 258 -5.06 1.96 -3.10
CA HIS A 258 -5.34 1.55 -1.73
C HIS A 258 -5.41 2.74 -0.76
N SER A 259 -4.47 3.67 -0.87
CA SER A 259 -4.42 4.89 -0.06
C SER A 259 -5.65 5.78 -0.28
N MET A 260 -6.06 5.96 -1.54
CA MET A 260 -7.25 6.72 -1.90
C MET A 260 -8.53 6.07 -1.39
N ALA A 261 -8.64 4.74 -1.46
CA ALA A 261 -9.77 4.00 -0.90
C ALA A 261 -9.84 4.14 0.63
N LEU A 262 -8.69 4.05 1.31
CA LEU A 262 -8.61 4.24 2.76
C LEU A 262 -8.93 5.67 3.18
N LEU A 263 -8.49 6.68 2.45
CA LEU A 263 -8.79 8.10 2.75
C LEU A 263 -10.29 8.38 2.73
N LYS A 264 -10.99 7.90 1.70
CA LYS A 264 -12.45 8.07 1.55
C LYS A 264 -13.24 7.63 2.77
N ARG A 265 -12.75 6.63 3.51
CA ARG A 265 -13.41 6.04 4.69
C ARG A 265 -12.81 6.46 6.03
N SER A 266 -11.66 7.14 6.03
CA SER A 266 -10.95 7.48 7.27
C SER A 266 -10.83 8.97 7.55
N LEU A 267 -11.05 9.84 6.54
CA LEU A 267 -10.82 11.27 6.71
C LEU A 267 -11.88 12.12 6.02
N SER A 268 -12.25 13.23 6.66
CA SER A 268 -13.21 14.20 6.14
C SER A 268 -12.62 15.05 5.00
N SER A 269 -13.51 15.71 4.25
CA SER A 269 -13.14 16.62 3.16
C SER A 269 -12.41 17.90 3.61
N GLU A 270 -12.37 18.17 4.91
CA GLU A 270 -11.62 19.28 5.51
C GLU A 270 -10.10 19.03 5.44
N HIS A 271 -9.68 17.79 5.66
CA HIS A 271 -8.27 17.42 5.76
C HIS A 271 -7.75 16.62 4.56
N TRP A 272 -8.62 16.31 3.61
CA TRP A 272 -8.27 15.66 2.35
C TRP A 272 -9.24 16.08 1.26
N GLN A 273 -8.74 16.30 0.04
CA GLN A 273 -9.59 16.60 -1.10
C GLN A 273 -9.14 15.85 -2.34
N ALA A 274 -10.09 15.16 -2.97
CA ALA A 274 -9.97 14.62 -4.31
C ALA A 274 -10.19 15.72 -5.37
N CYS A 275 -9.42 16.81 -5.27
CA CYS A 275 -9.53 17.99 -6.13
C CYS A 275 -8.97 17.80 -7.55
N GLY A 276 -8.39 16.64 -7.84
CA GLY A 276 -7.56 16.39 -9.00
C GLY A 276 -6.07 16.61 -8.69
N LEU A 277 -5.23 15.95 -9.48
CA LEU A 277 -3.79 16.19 -9.50
C LEU A 277 -3.28 16.13 -10.94
N LEU A 278 -2.55 17.14 -11.36
CA LEU A 278 -1.97 17.24 -12.70
C LEU A 278 -0.45 17.10 -12.63
N GLN A 279 0.09 16.11 -13.32
CA GLN A 279 1.52 15.95 -13.54
C GLN A 279 1.88 16.54 -14.91
N LEU A 280 2.56 17.68 -14.91
CA LEU A 280 2.99 18.38 -16.11
C LEU A 280 4.10 17.60 -16.85
N ALA A 281 4.03 17.61 -18.18
CA ALA A 281 5.11 17.11 -19.04
C ALA A 281 6.23 18.16 -19.11
N LYS A 282 7.36 17.91 -18.45
CA LYS A 282 8.44 18.91 -18.33
C LYS A 282 9.35 18.98 -19.56
N SER A 283 9.20 18.03 -20.46
CA SER A 283 9.98 17.95 -21.70
C SER A 283 9.23 17.11 -22.74
N PRO A 284 9.57 17.24 -24.04
CA PRO A 284 9.02 16.37 -25.08
C PRO A 284 9.22 14.87 -24.80
N ARG A 285 10.32 14.52 -24.11
CA ARG A 285 10.59 13.13 -23.70
C ARG A 285 9.59 12.64 -22.65
N GLU A 286 9.27 13.45 -21.66
CA GLU A 286 8.28 13.10 -20.64
C GLU A 286 6.87 13.06 -21.24
N GLU A 287 6.54 13.96 -22.16
CA GLU A 287 5.28 13.92 -22.89
C GLU A 287 5.11 12.60 -23.65
N GLN A 288 6.15 12.17 -24.39
CA GLN A 288 6.16 10.88 -25.07
C GLN A 288 6.01 9.70 -24.08
N GLN A 289 6.66 9.76 -22.93
CA GLN A 289 6.49 8.76 -21.86
C GLN A 289 5.04 8.72 -21.37
N MET A 290 4.41 9.87 -21.13
CA MET A 290 3.02 9.97 -20.69
C MET A 290 2.04 9.43 -21.75
N GLN A 291 2.30 9.71 -23.03
CA GLN A 291 1.53 9.10 -24.14
C GLN A 291 1.66 7.57 -24.14
N ALA A 292 2.87 7.03 -23.91
CA ALA A 292 3.07 5.59 -23.78
C ALA A 292 2.33 4.99 -22.57
N VAL A 293 2.26 5.71 -21.44
CA VAL A 293 1.44 5.31 -20.29
C VAL A 293 -0.03 5.18 -20.66
N MET A 294 -0.57 6.10 -21.48
CA MET A 294 -1.97 6.04 -21.91
C MET A 294 -2.29 4.83 -22.79
N ALA A 295 -1.30 4.23 -23.45
CA ALA A 295 -1.48 2.97 -24.19
C ALA A 295 -1.88 1.78 -23.29
N ARG A 296 -1.78 1.93 -21.96
CA ARG A 296 -2.28 0.96 -20.97
C ARG A 296 -3.79 1.02 -20.75
N ALA A 297 -4.49 1.96 -21.42
CA ALA A 297 -5.95 2.08 -21.45
C ALA A 297 -6.61 2.14 -20.06
N TYR A 298 -6.06 2.98 -19.17
CA TYR A 298 -6.72 3.26 -17.90
C TYR A 298 -8.09 3.93 -18.13
N PRO A 299 -9.09 3.70 -17.25
CA PRO A 299 -10.33 4.45 -17.29
C PRO A 299 -10.08 5.95 -17.17
N SER A 300 -10.83 6.77 -17.92
CA SER A 300 -10.71 8.24 -17.86
C SER A 300 -11.07 8.81 -16.48
N SER A 301 -11.84 8.07 -15.68
CA SER A 301 -12.09 8.41 -14.26
C SER A 301 -10.84 8.31 -13.39
N TRP A 302 -9.80 7.61 -13.85
CA TRP A 302 -8.54 7.45 -13.16
C TRP A 302 -7.42 8.27 -13.82
N LEU A 303 -7.23 8.18 -15.13
CA LEU A 303 -6.12 8.86 -15.80
C LEU A 303 -6.57 9.48 -17.12
N GLN A 304 -6.17 10.73 -17.33
CA GLN A 304 -6.41 11.46 -18.58
C GLN A 304 -5.11 12.14 -19.01
N LEU A 305 -4.87 12.21 -20.32
CA LEU A 305 -3.83 13.06 -20.89
C LEU A 305 -4.50 14.35 -21.38
N LEU A 306 -4.06 15.49 -20.85
CA LEU A 306 -4.60 16.80 -21.17
C LEU A 306 -3.64 17.60 -22.04
N SER A 307 -4.22 18.36 -22.99
CA SER A 307 -3.53 19.45 -23.65
C SER A 307 -3.22 20.57 -22.66
N LEU A 308 -2.35 21.52 -23.04
CA LEU A 308 -2.13 22.72 -22.22
C LEU A 308 -3.42 23.53 -22.01
N GLU A 309 -4.24 23.66 -23.05
CA GLU A 309 -5.50 24.40 -22.98
C GLU A 309 -6.45 23.78 -21.94
N ASP A 310 -6.68 22.47 -22.02
CA ASP A 310 -7.55 21.75 -21.07
C ASP A 310 -6.98 21.77 -19.65
N ALA A 311 -5.66 21.61 -19.52
CA ALA A 311 -4.96 21.65 -18.24
C ALA A 311 -5.15 23.01 -17.54
N GLN A 312 -5.01 24.12 -18.29
CA GLN A 312 -5.22 25.46 -17.75
C GLN A 312 -6.68 25.71 -17.38
N ALA A 313 -7.62 25.24 -18.22
CA ALA A 313 -9.05 25.37 -17.95
C ALA A 313 -9.44 24.68 -16.63
N ILE A 314 -8.92 23.48 -16.39
CA ILE A 314 -9.18 22.71 -15.16
C ILE A 314 -8.42 23.29 -13.97
N ALA A 315 -7.18 23.76 -14.14
CA ALA A 315 -6.41 24.41 -13.08
C ALA A 315 -6.91 25.81 -12.70
N LYS A 316 -7.69 26.46 -13.58
CA LYS A 316 -8.08 27.88 -13.49
C LYS A 316 -6.88 28.81 -13.30
N GLN A 317 -5.74 28.44 -13.88
CA GLN A 317 -4.47 29.13 -13.78
C GLN A 317 -3.68 28.91 -15.08
N SER A 318 -2.79 29.83 -15.42
CA SER A 318 -1.83 29.58 -16.50
C SER A 318 -0.81 28.53 -16.06
N LEU A 319 -0.42 27.67 -16.99
CA LEU A 319 0.51 26.56 -16.77
C LEU A 319 1.58 26.56 -17.86
N THR A 320 2.69 25.87 -17.61
CA THR A 320 3.78 25.75 -18.58
C THR A 320 3.60 24.60 -19.59
N ALA A 321 2.77 23.61 -19.28
CA ALA A 321 2.53 22.46 -20.14
C ALA A 321 1.16 21.81 -19.87
N GLY A 322 0.75 20.91 -20.77
CA GLY A 322 -0.25 19.88 -20.47
C GLY A 322 0.36 18.71 -19.69
N GLY A 323 -0.36 17.59 -19.59
CA GLY A 323 0.17 16.41 -18.91
C GLY A 323 -0.88 15.42 -18.44
N LEU A 324 -0.50 14.57 -17.48
CA LEU A 324 -1.38 13.54 -16.94
C LEU A 324 -2.23 14.09 -15.78
N LEU A 325 -3.54 14.12 -15.97
CA LEU A 325 -4.51 14.39 -14.91
C LEU A 325 -4.92 13.07 -14.23
N PHE A 326 -4.93 13.10 -12.91
CA PHE A 326 -5.45 12.10 -12.01
C PHE A 326 -6.73 12.66 -11.35
N PRO A 327 -7.93 12.49 -11.95
CA PRO A 327 -9.11 13.27 -11.58
C PRO A 327 -9.58 13.03 -10.15
N ALA A 328 -9.52 11.78 -9.69
CA ALA A 328 -9.95 11.41 -8.35
C ALA A 328 -8.88 11.63 -7.26
N SER A 329 -7.70 12.14 -7.62
CA SER A 329 -6.59 12.33 -6.67
C SER A 329 -6.55 13.75 -6.10
N GLY A 330 -5.51 14.10 -5.35
CA GLY A 330 -5.33 15.45 -4.83
C GLY A 330 -4.33 15.51 -3.69
N TRP A 331 -4.75 16.13 -2.57
CA TRP A 331 -3.90 16.33 -1.40
C TRP A 331 -4.58 15.82 -0.13
N VAL A 332 -3.76 15.43 0.86
CA VAL A 332 -4.15 15.08 2.22
C VAL A 332 -3.28 15.81 3.23
N SER A 333 -3.82 16.15 4.40
CA SER A 333 -3.04 16.50 5.60
C SER A 333 -2.51 15.22 6.26
N PRO A 334 -1.21 14.91 6.13
CA PRO A 334 -0.66 13.66 6.65
C PRO A 334 -0.80 13.52 8.17
N ALA A 335 -0.71 14.63 8.93
CA ALA A 335 -0.87 14.60 10.38
C ALA A 335 -2.28 14.17 10.80
N HIS A 336 -3.32 14.76 10.21
CA HIS A 336 -4.70 14.37 10.47
C HIS A 336 -4.99 12.95 9.99
N TRP A 337 -4.36 12.50 8.90
CA TRP A 337 -4.52 11.12 8.48
C TRP A 337 -3.84 10.13 9.44
N CYS A 338 -2.66 10.45 9.97
CA CYS A 338 -2.02 9.64 11.02
C CYS A 338 -2.93 9.54 12.26
N GLN A 339 -3.50 10.67 12.69
CA GLN A 339 -4.45 10.72 13.80
C GLN A 339 -5.68 9.84 13.53
N ALA A 340 -6.32 9.99 12.37
CA ALA A 340 -7.48 9.20 12.00
C ALA A 340 -7.16 7.69 11.98
N LEU A 341 -6.03 7.28 11.40
CA LEU A 341 -5.64 5.86 11.38
C LEU A 341 -5.38 5.32 12.80
N PHE A 342 -4.78 6.13 13.67
CA PHE A 342 -4.60 5.78 15.07
C PHE A 342 -5.95 5.60 15.79
N GLU A 343 -6.88 6.53 15.65
CA GLU A 343 -8.21 6.46 16.27
C GLU A 343 -8.98 5.23 15.80
N HIS A 344 -8.99 4.97 14.49
CA HIS A 344 -9.65 3.79 13.92
C HIS A 344 -8.94 2.47 14.27
N SER A 345 -7.68 2.51 14.69
CA SER A 345 -6.95 1.30 15.11
C SER A 345 -7.34 0.81 16.49
N GLY A 346 -7.74 1.71 17.41
CA GLY A 346 -7.90 1.37 18.83
C GLY A 346 -6.58 0.99 19.54
N ALA A 347 -5.43 1.23 18.91
CA ALA A 347 -4.12 0.98 19.51
C ALA A 347 -3.86 1.92 20.71
N ARG A 348 -2.89 1.54 21.57
CA ARG A 348 -2.36 2.42 22.62
C ARG A 348 -1.31 3.36 22.04
N LEU A 349 -1.24 4.59 22.54
CA LEU A 349 -0.20 5.55 22.18
C LEU A 349 0.65 5.89 23.41
N TRP A 350 1.96 5.68 23.30
CA TRP A 350 2.97 6.19 24.21
C TRP A 350 3.71 7.32 23.50
N SER A 351 3.18 8.54 23.59
CA SER A 351 3.86 9.77 23.14
C SER A 351 4.96 10.18 24.13
N GLY A 352 5.82 11.10 23.72
CA GLY A 352 6.91 11.60 24.57
C GLY A 352 7.87 10.50 25.03
N SER A 353 7.92 9.38 24.29
CA SER A 353 8.58 8.14 24.72
C SER A 353 9.53 7.63 23.66
N GLN A 354 10.82 7.65 23.98
CA GLN A 354 11.89 7.21 23.08
C GLN A 354 12.35 5.80 23.44
N VAL A 355 12.37 4.90 22.45
CA VAL A 355 13.03 3.60 22.59
C VAL A 355 14.53 3.79 22.38
N LEU A 356 15.33 3.37 23.35
CA LEU A 356 16.79 3.51 23.35
C LEU A 356 17.49 2.23 22.89
N ALA A 357 16.95 1.07 23.25
CA ALA A 357 17.55 -0.23 22.96
C ALA A 357 16.51 -1.34 22.85
N LEU A 358 16.84 -2.35 22.05
CA LEU A 358 16.09 -3.57 21.87
C LEU A 358 16.95 -4.76 22.30
N THR A 359 16.40 -5.68 23.08
CA THR A 359 17.06 -6.94 23.44
C THR A 359 16.09 -8.10 23.28
N GLN A 360 16.53 -9.15 22.58
CA GLN A 360 15.70 -10.34 22.37
C GLN A 360 15.75 -11.25 23.62
N HIS A 361 14.59 -11.55 24.21
CA HIS A 361 14.46 -12.39 25.41
C HIS A 361 13.06 -13.03 25.51
N GLN A 362 12.84 -14.18 24.86
CA GLN A 362 11.52 -14.82 24.74
C GLN A 362 10.43 -13.84 24.27
N GLY A 363 10.74 -13.10 23.20
CA GLY A 363 10.08 -11.86 22.82
C GLY A 363 11.11 -10.72 22.76
N TRP A 364 10.68 -9.50 22.98
CA TRP A 364 11.49 -8.28 22.89
C TRP A 364 11.36 -7.43 24.14
N GLN A 365 12.49 -7.05 24.71
CA GLN A 365 12.63 -6.07 25.77
C GLN A 365 13.01 -4.71 25.16
N LEU A 366 12.23 -3.68 25.47
CA LEU A 366 12.43 -2.31 25.02
C LEU A 366 12.84 -1.48 26.22
N GLN A 367 14.01 -0.84 26.13
CA GLN A 367 14.38 0.20 27.08
C GLN A 367 13.81 1.53 26.59
N VAL A 368 12.91 2.12 27.37
CA VAL A 368 12.19 3.35 27.02
C VAL A 368 12.60 4.48 27.98
N GLN A 369 12.74 5.69 27.44
CA GLN A 369 12.94 6.94 28.16
C GLN A 369 11.77 7.90 27.88
N GLY A 370 11.46 8.79 28.82
CA GLY A 370 10.40 9.78 28.70
C GLY A 370 9.19 9.41 29.55
N ASP A 371 7.99 9.69 29.05
CA ASP A 371 6.75 9.56 29.83
C ASP A 371 6.46 8.11 30.26
N HIS A 372 6.90 7.14 29.46
CA HIS A 372 6.79 5.71 29.75
C HIS A 372 8.15 5.07 30.10
N GLN A 373 9.01 5.78 30.84
CA GLN A 373 10.35 5.30 31.20
C GLN A 373 10.34 3.91 31.83
N GLY A 374 11.25 3.03 31.40
CA GLY A 374 11.43 1.70 31.98
C GLY A 374 11.81 0.63 30.96
N VAL A 375 11.77 -0.63 31.39
CA VAL A 375 11.92 -1.80 30.51
C VAL A 375 10.55 -2.43 30.29
N HIS A 376 10.17 -2.61 29.03
CA HIS A 376 8.87 -3.14 28.64
C HIS A 376 9.00 -4.35 27.73
N HIS A 377 8.09 -5.31 27.87
CA HIS A 377 8.10 -6.56 27.10
C HIS A 377 7.00 -6.59 26.05
N PHE A 378 7.34 -7.03 24.86
CA PHE A 378 6.45 -7.25 23.73
C PHE A 378 6.79 -8.57 23.03
N ASP A 379 5.81 -9.19 22.37
CA ASP A 379 6.02 -10.41 21.60
C ASP A 379 6.69 -10.09 20.25
N ALA A 380 6.38 -8.91 19.69
CA ALA A 380 6.95 -8.43 18.44
C ALA A 380 7.19 -6.91 18.45
N VAL A 381 8.11 -6.48 17.58
CA VAL A 381 8.49 -5.09 17.33
C VAL A 381 8.44 -4.81 15.83
N VAL A 382 7.78 -3.71 15.46
CA VAL A 382 7.85 -3.14 14.12
C VAL A 382 8.64 -1.83 14.16
N LEU A 383 9.76 -1.80 13.43
CA LEU A 383 10.53 -0.59 13.19
C LEU A 383 9.83 0.27 12.14
N ALA A 384 9.18 1.35 12.57
CA ALA A 384 8.51 2.34 11.72
C ALA A 384 9.06 3.78 11.94
N ASN A 385 10.21 3.90 12.62
CA ASN A 385 10.87 5.15 13.04
C ASN A 385 11.88 5.65 12.00
N ALA A 386 11.57 5.48 10.70
CA ALA A 386 12.34 6.02 9.60
C ALA A 386 13.85 5.64 9.67
N ASN A 387 14.75 6.63 9.62
CA ASN A 387 16.20 6.38 9.60
C ASN A 387 16.75 5.92 10.96
N ASP A 388 16.04 6.22 12.05
CA ASP A 388 16.44 5.88 13.42
C ASP A 388 16.28 4.39 13.69
N ALA A 389 15.62 3.63 12.80
CA ALA A 389 15.64 2.17 12.84
C ALA A 389 17.07 1.61 12.91
N LYS A 390 18.05 2.29 12.27
CA LYS A 390 19.46 1.88 12.28
C LYS A 390 20.12 1.93 13.66
N THR A 391 19.65 2.80 14.55
CA THR A 391 20.24 2.94 15.90
C THR A 391 19.75 1.85 16.83
N LEU A 392 18.54 1.32 16.59
CA LEU A 392 17.93 0.25 17.39
C LEU A 392 18.44 -1.15 17.03
N VAL A 393 18.91 -1.33 15.80
CA VAL A 393 19.47 -2.59 15.31
C VAL A 393 20.81 -2.41 14.59
N PRO A 394 21.84 -1.84 15.26
CA PRO A 394 23.11 -1.49 14.63
C PRO A 394 23.88 -2.70 14.06
N GLN A 395 23.59 -3.90 14.55
CA GLN A 395 24.14 -5.16 14.05
C GLN A 395 23.59 -5.55 12.66
N HIS A 396 22.52 -4.92 12.19
CA HIS A 396 21.92 -5.16 10.89
C HIS A 396 22.12 -3.94 9.99
N GLN A 397 22.75 -4.12 8.84
CA GLN A 397 23.06 -3.02 7.93
C GLN A 397 21.84 -2.63 7.09
N LEU A 398 20.88 -1.93 7.72
CA LEU A 398 19.69 -1.41 7.04
C LEU A 398 20.10 -0.34 6.01
N ALA A 399 19.73 -0.57 4.74
CA ALA A 399 20.06 0.31 3.63
C ALA A 399 19.16 1.57 3.60
N LEU A 400 19.17 2.35 4.68
CA LEU A 400 18.36 3.56 4.86
C LEU A 400 19.23 4.83 4.85
N LYS A 401 18.84 5.81 4.04
CA LYS A 401 19.48 7.12 3.93
C LYS A 401 18.49 8.23 4.24
N SER A 402 19.00 9.28 4.87
CA SER A 402 18.26 10.50 5.14
C SER A 402 18.39 11.46 3.96
N ILE A 403 17.28 12.07 3.55
CA ILE A 403 17.26 13.16 2.56
C ILE A 403 16.40 14.29 3.11
N ARG A 404 17.05 15.42 3.37
CA ARG A 404 16.38 16.63 3.84
C ARG A 404 15.53 17.23 2.73
N GLY A 405 14.35 17.72 3.08
CA GLY A 405 13.51 18.52 2.19
C GLY A 405 12.73 19.56 2.94
N GLN A 406 12.60 20.73 2.31
CA GLN A 406 11.85 21.87 2.80
C GLN A 406 10.66 22.15 1.90
N VAL A 407 9.51 22.37 2.53
CA VAL A 407 8.28 22.90 1.90
C VAL A 407 8.14 24.36 2.32
N SER A 408 7.76 25.22 1.39
CA SER A 408 7.51 26.64 1.61
C SER A 408 6.02 26.93 1.66
N TYR A 409 5.61 27.79 2.59
CA TYR A 409 4.23 28.28 2.71
C TYR A 409 4.17 29.69 2.14
N VAL A 410 3.48 29.84 1.02
CA VAL A 410 3.51 31.08 0.23
C VAL A 410 2.13 31.74 0.26
N GLN A 411 2.08 32.99 0.69
CA GLN A 411 0.85 33.77 0.70
C GLN A 411 0.39 34.02 -0.74
N THR A 412 -0.90 33.81 -0.98
CA THR A 412 -1.51 34.09 -2.27
C THR A 412 -2.93 34.65 -2.14
N GLN A 413 -3.39 35.30 -3.19
CA GLN A 413 -4.80 35.65 -3.40
C GLN A 413 -5.48 34.66 -4.37
N GLN A 414 -4.70 33.98 -5.21
CA GLN A 414 -5.18 33.04 -6.22
C GLN A 414 -4.26 31.82 -6.30
N GLY A 415 -4.83 30.66 -6.58
CA GLY A 415 -4.08 29.41 -6.69
C GLY A 415 -4.77 28.45 -7.64
N PRO A 416 -4.13 27.32 -7.98
CA PRO A 416 -4.78 26.29 -8.79
C PRO A 416 -5.89 25.60 -8.00
N ASP A 417 -6.95 25.20 -8.70
CA ASP A 417 -8.07 24.44 -8.10
C ASP A 417 -7.68 22.98 -7.78
N LEU A 418 -6.54 22.52 -8.29
CA LEU A 418 -6.00 21.18 -8.08
C LEU A 418 -4.50 21.20 -7.74
N VAL A 419 -3.97 20.04 -7.36
CA VAL A 419 -2.53 19.88 -7.15
C VAL A 419 -1.80 19.88 -8.50
N VAL A 420 -0.76 20.69 -8.63
CA VAL A 420 0.08 20.72 -9.84
C VAL A 420 1.48 20.21 -9.50
N CYS A 421 1.98 19.24 -10.26
CA CYS A 421 3.27 18.59 -10.08
C CYS A 421 4.15 18.76 -11.33
N GLY A 422 5.39 19.20 -11.13
CA GLY A 422 6.46 19.32 -12.12
C GLY A 422 7.80 18.86 -11.53
N GLU A 423 8.84 19.70 -11.59
CA GLU A 423 10.09 19.45 -10.83
C GLU A 423 9.86 19.63 -9.32
N GLY A 424 8.99 20.58 -8.98
CA GLY A 424 8.37 20.68 -7.67
C GLY A 424 6.89 20.34 -7.71
N TYR A 425 6.14 20.89 -6.77
CA TYR A 425 4.69 20.81 -6.70
C TYR A 425 4.13 22.07 -6.06
N VAL A 426 2.86 22.32 -6.33
CA VAL A 426 2.05 23.37 -5.69
C VAL A 426 0.68 22.79 -5.38
N THR A 427 0.19 23.01 -4.17
CA THR A 427 -1.15 22.59 -3.73
C THR A 427 -2.17 23.71 -3.91
N PRO A 428 -3.48 23.39 -3.94
CA PRO A 428 -4.52 24.39 -3.77
C PRO A 428 -4.35 25.15 -2.45
N ALA A 429 -4.65 26.45 -2.47
CA ALA A 429 -4.48 27.31 -1.31
C ALA A 429 -5.41 26.91 -0.17
N GLN A 430 -4.87 26.84 1.05
CA GLN A 430 -5.63 26.63 2.28
C GLN A 430 -5.57 27.90 3.13
N SER A 431 -6.70 28.57 3.27
CA SER A 431 -6.81 29.87 3.94
C SER A 431 -5.84 30.92 3.34
N GLY A 432 -5.75 30.98 2.01
CA GLY A 432 -4.89 31.94 1.30
C GLY A 432 -3.40 31.57 1.23
N VAL A 433 -3.02 30.34 1.60
CA VAL A 433 -1.62 29.90 1.62
C VAL A 433 -1.41 28.66 0.75
N LEU A 434 -0.48 28.73 -0.19
CA LEU A 434 -0.02 27.59 -0.99
C LEU A 434 1.05 26.81 -0.24
N ALA A 435 1.10 25.49 -0.42
CA ALA A 435 2.29 24.71 -0.11
C ALA A 435 3.05 24.46 -1.41
N ALA A 436 4.27 25.00 -1.50
CA ALA A 436 5.17 24.82 -2.63
C ALA A 436 6.40 24.03 -2.20
N GLY A 437 6.76 23.00 -2.95
CA GLY A 437 7.90 22.19 -2.56
C GLY A 437 8.41 21.21 -3.60
N ALA A 438 9.41 20.41 -3.28
CA ALA A 438 10.21 20.55 -2.07
C ALA A 438 11.69 20.46 -2.43
N SER A 439 12.55 21.11 -1.63
CA SER A 439 13.99 20.95 -1.76
C SER A 439 14.40 19.47 -1.56
N TYR A 440 15.58 19.14 -2.08
CA TYR A 440 16.10 17.77 -2.08
C TYR A 440 17.61 17.79 -1.80
N ASN A 441 17.95 17.78 -0.51
CA ASN A 441 19.32 17.99 -0.06
C ASN A 441 19.88 16.68 0.55
N LEU A 442 20.91 16.11 -0.10
CA LEU A 442 21.47 14.78 0.20
C LEU A 442 22.50 14.75 1.34
N HIS A 443 23.08 15.89 1.70
CA HIS A 443 24.28 15.97 2.54
C HIS A 443 24.15 16.95 3.71
N THR A 444 22.95 17.10 4.25
CA THR A 444 22.68 18.01 5.37
C THR A 444 21.66 17.38 6.33
N ASP A 445 21.94 17.53 7.61
CA ASP A 445 21.12 17.17 8.77
C ASP A 445 20.53 18.41 9.47
N ASP A 446 20.69 19.60 8.87
CA ASP A 446 20.19 20.85 9.43
C ASP A 446 18.66 20.80 9.55
N VAL A 447 18.15 21.02 10.77
CA VAL A 447 16.71 21.00 11.05
C VAL A 447 16.03 22.35 10.79
N GLY A 448 16.82 23.42 10.62
CA GLY A 448 16.35 24.79 10.44
C GLY A 448 15.87 25.08 9.02
N LEU A 449 15.05 26.13 8.87
CA LEU A 449 14.64 26.63 7.56
C LEU A 449 15.83 27.28 6.85
N SER A 450 15.92 27.08 5.53
CA SER A 450 16.92 27.69 4.66
C SER A 450 16.26 28.69 3.72
N GLU A 451 16.80 29.90 3.65
CA GLU A 451 16.39 30.94 2.70
C GLU A 451 16.60 30.49 1.25
N GLN A 452 17.74 29.82 0.97
CA GLN A 452 18.02 29.28 -0.36
C GLN A 452 16.98 28.22 -0.76
N ASP A 453 16.56 27.36 0.16
CA ASP A 453 15.52 26.37 -0.11
C ASP A 453 14.15 27.04 -0.37
N HIS A 454 13.87 28.20 0.25
CA HIS A 454 12.69 28.98 -0.07
C HIS A 454 12.77 29.55 -1.48
N LEU A 455 13.90 30.16 -1.85
CA LEU A 455 14.13 30.66 -3.21
C LEU A 455 13.99 29.56 -4.26
N ASP A 456 14.60 28.39 -4.04
CA ASP A 456 14.51 27.26 -4.95
C ASP A 456 13.06 26.75 -5.09
N ASN A 457 12.29 26.73 -4.01
CA ASN A 457 10.88 26.32 -4.05
C ASN A 457 10.00 27.36 -4.75
N LEU A 458 10.26 28.66 -4.57
CA LEU A 458 9.59 29.73 -5.31
C LEU A 458 9.87 29.64 -6.80
N GLN A 459 11.11 29.32 -7.20
CA GLN A 459 11.47 29.09 -8.60
C GLN A 459 10.70 27.88 -9.17
N ARG A 460 10.74 26.73 -8.47
CA ARG A 460 9.98 25.53 -8.91
C ARG A 460 8.47 25.77 -8.99
N MET A 461 7.94 26.65 -8.14
CA MET A 461 6.54 27.08 -8.20
C MET A 461 6.28 27.90 -9.47
N ALA A 462 7.15 28.86 -9.80
CA ALA A 462 7.05 29.63 -11.04
C ALA A 462 7.21 28.77 -12.30
N ASP A 463 8.00 27.69 -12.24
CA ASP A 463 8.18 26.74 -13.35
C ASP A 463 6.89 25.97 -13.70
N VAL A 464 5.93 25.88 -12.77
CA VAL A 464 4.62 25.24 -12.99
C VAL A 464 3.47 26.23 -13.09
N LEU A 465 3.56 27.37 -12.39
CA LEU A 465 2.58 28.46 -12.36
C LEU A 465 3.26 29.79 -12.73
N PRO A 466 3.41 30.13 -14.02
CA PRO A 466 4.18 31.30 -14.46
C PRO A 466 3.75 32.63 -13.83
N GLN A 467 2.46 32.79 -13.46
CA GLN A 467 1.98 34.00 -12.80
C GLN A 467 2.58 34.23 -11.40
N THR A 468 3.23 33.23 -10.80
CA THR A 468 3.90 33.38 -9.50
C THR A 468 5.36 33.77 -9.61
N SER A 469 5.86 34.10 -10.80
CA SER A 469 7.26 34.50 -11.04
C SER A 469 7.68 35.79 -10.30
N ASN A 470 6.73 36.62 -9.91
CA ASN A 470 6.96 37.82 -9.11
C ASN A 470 7.02 37.56 -7.59
N LYS A 471 6.77 36.32 -7.14
CA LYS A 471 6.79 35.96 -5.72
C LYS A 471 8.23 35.92 -5.21
N GLY A 472 8.45 36.57 -4.07
CA GLY A 472 9.74 36.63 -3.40
C GLY A 472 9.69 36.08 -1.98
N LEU A 473 10.81 36.16 -1.27
CA LEU A 473 10.90 35.75 0.14
C LEU A 473 9.91 36.50 1.04
N GLY A 474 9.56 37.74 0.71
CA GLY A 474 8.54 38.51 1.44
C GLY A 474 7.13 37.92 1.38
N ASP A 475 6.84 37.03 0.41
CA ASP A 475 5.57 36.29 0.33
C ASP A 475 5.57 34.98 1.12
N VAL A 476 6.74 34.54 1.62
CA VAL A 476 6.88 33.28 2.36
C VAL A 476 6.50 33.52 3.82
N GLN A 477 5.44 32.83 4.28
CA GLN A 477 4.95 32.90 5.66
C GLN A 477 5.58 31.84 6.58
N GLY A 478 6.51 31.06 6.04
CA GLY A 478 7.24 30.02 6.75
C GLY A 478 7.42 28.77 5.90
N GLY A 479 7.71 27.66 6.56
CA GLY A 479 7.87 26.39 5.90
C GLY A 479 8.03 25.25 6.88
N ARG A 480 8.27 24.06 6.34
CA ARG A 480 8.58 22.88 7.15
C ARG A 480 9.73 22.11 6.54
N VAL A 481 10.68 21.73 7.38
CA VAL A 481 11.76 20.79 7.08
C VAL A 481 11.37 19.40 7.55
N GLY A 482 11.68 18.40 6.72
CA GLY A 482 11.54 17.00 7.07
C GLY A 482 12.64 16.16 6.45
N PHE A 483 12.86 14.98 7.05
CA PHE A 483 13.89 14.04 6.63
C PHE A 483 13.26 12.79 6.07
N ARG A 484 13.36 12.62 4.76
CA ARG A 484 12.87 11.42 4.07
C ARG A 484 13.80 10.27 4.39
N SER A 485 13.24 9.12 4.74
CA SER A 485 14.01 7.88 4.79
C SER A 485 13.87 7.15 3.46
N VAL A 486 14.96 6.92 2.75
CA VAL A 486 14.98 6.28 1.43
C VAL A 486 15.89 5.06 1.41
N THR A 487 15.56 4.12 0.55
CA THR A 487 16.45 3.03 0.15
C THR A 487 17.13 3.32 -1.19
N PRO A 488 18.24 2.64 -1.53
CA PRO A 488 18.94 2.84 -2.81
C PRO A 488 18.12 2.51 -4.07
N ASP A 489 17.08 1.67 -3.96
CA ASP A 489 16.21 1.29 -5.07
C ASP A 489 14.84 1.98 -5.05
N TYR A 490 14.64 2.93 -4.11
CA TYR A 490 13.41 3.72 -3.96
C TYR A 490 12.15 2.89 -3.69
N LEU A 491 12.30 1.66 -3.20
CA LEU A 491 11.22 0.84 -2.63
C LEU A 491 11.41 0.71 -1.12
N PRO A 492 10.35 0.73 -0.30
CA PRO A 492 10.53 0.57 1.14
C PRO A 492 11.08 -0.82 1.52
N MET A 493 11.51 -0.93 2.77
CA MET A 493 11.83 -2.19 3.44
C MET A 493 10.60 -2.57 4.26
N VAL A 494 9.95 -3.68 3.88
CA VAL A 494 8.67 -4.13 4.46
C VAL A 494 8.73 -5.62 4.72
N GLY A 495 8.60 -6.02 5.99
CA GLY A 495 8.54 -7.41 6.40
C GLY A 495 9.52 -7.78 7.51
N GLN A 496 9.79 -9.07 7.66
CA GLN A 496 10.59 -9.61 8.75
C GLN A 496 12.10 -9.49 8.48
N ILE A 497 12.85 -9.05 9.50
CA ILE A 497 14.32 -8.94 9.42
C ILE A 497 14.94 -10.31 9.70
N ALA A 498 15.95 -10.69 8.91
CA ALA A 498 16.74 -11.89 9.13
C ALA A 498 18.06 -11.62 9.86
N ASP A 499 18.56 -12.63 10.56
CA ASP A 499 19.88 -12.59 11.16
C ASP A 499 20.96 -12.50 10.06
N GLU A 500 21.59 -11.32 9.95
CA GLU A 500 22.52 -11.01 8.86
C GLU A 500 23.70 -11.99 8.82
N ASN A 501 24.28 -12.34 9.97
CA ASN A 501 25.42 -13.25 10.04
C ASN A 501 25.06 -14.65 9.55
N THR A 502 23.93 -15.18 10.01
CA THR A 502 23.43 -16.49 9.58
C THR A 502 23.09 -16.50 8.10
N VAL A 503 22.53 -15.41 7.55
CA VAL A 503 22.29 -15.28 6.10
C VAL A 503 23.61 -15.36 5.32
N ILE A 504 24.63 -14.60 5.74
CA ILE A 504 25.93 -14.54 5.07
C ILE A 504 26.62 -15.90 5.05
N GLU A 505 26.54 -16.64 6.16
CA GLU A 505 27.07 -17.99 6.28
C GLU A 505 26.27 -18.98 5.43
N ARG A 506 24.96 -19.08 5.69
CA ARG A 506 24.06 -20.08 5.10
C ARG A 506 23.89 -19.94 3.59
N PHE A 507 23.86 -18.70 3.09
CA PHE A 507 23.63 -18.40 1.68
C PHE A 507 24.90 -17.92 0.96
N GLY A 508 26.08 -18.14 1.56
CA GLY A 508 27.36 -17.71 0.98
C GLY A 508 27.68 -18.27 -0.41
N LYS A 509 27.03 -19.36 -0.83
CA LYS A 509 27.15 -19.93 -2.18
C LYS A 509 26.64 -18.99 -3.28
N LEU A 510 25.77 -18.03 -2.96
CA LEU A 510 25.30 -17.01 -3.89
C LEU A 510 26.42 -16.16 -4.49
N ARG A 511 27.57 -16.04 -3.81
CA ARG A 511 28.78 -15.36 -4.35
C ARG A 511 29.34 -16.03 -5.61
N LYS A 512 29.08 -17.34 -5.76
CA LYS A 512 29.58 -18.18 -6.86
C LYS A 512 28.48 -18.50 -7.87
N ASP A 513 27.26 -18.71 -7.39
CA ASP A 513 26.10 -19.08 -8.21
C ASP A 513 24.84 -18.39 -7.69
N ALA A 514 24.39 -17.35 -8.39
CA ALA A 514 23.22 -16.55 -8.03
C ALA A 514 21.90 -17.33 -8.10
N ASN A 515 21.88 -18.47 -8.80
CA ASN A 515 20.68 -19.29 -8.99
C ASN A 515 20.68 -20.53 -8.09
N TYR A 516 21.66 -20.68 -7.21
CA TYR A 516 21.76 -21.85 -6.35
C TYR A 516 20.51 -22.03 -5.49
N GLN A 517 19.97 -23.25 -5.47
CA GLN A 517 18.76 -23.59 -4.74
C GLN A 517 19.08 -24.09 -3.34
N PHE A 518 18.51 -23.43 -2.33
CA PHE A 518 18.74 -23.77 -0.92
C PHE A 518 17.54 -24.51 -0.31
N LYS A 519 17.83 -25.58 0.44
CA LYS A 519 16.82 -26.30 1.22
C LYS A 519 16.46 -25.59 2.53
N HIS A 520 17.45 -24.94 3.15
CA HIS A 520 17.28 -24.22 4.42
C HIS A 520 16.24 -23.09 4.31
N THR A 521 15.56 -22.77 5.41
CA THR A 521 14.69 -21.60 5.52
C THR A 521 15.49 -20.32 5.71
N MET A 522 14.85 -19.16 5.53
CA MET A 522 15.44 -17.88 5.89
C MET A 522 15.58 -17.80 7.42
N PRO A 523 16.75 -17.39 7.97
CA PRO A 523 16.96 -17.27 9.41
C PRO A 523 16.33 -15.97 9.93
N TYR A 524 15.01 -15.85 9.88
CA TYR A 524 14.30 -14.68 10.38
C TYR A 524 14.46 -14.51 11.89
N LEU A 525 14.62 -13.26 12.34
CA LEU A 525 14.56 -12.91 13.76
C LEU A 525 13.11 -12.89 14.21
N GLN A 526 12.76 -13.83 15.08
CA GLN A 526 11.39 -13.98 15.55
C GLN A 526 10.87 -12.67 16.20
N GLY A 527 9.74 -12.18 15.71
CA GLY A 527 9.10 -10.98 16.24
C GLY A 527 9.70 -9.64 15.78
N LEU A 528 10.71 -9.59 14.89
CA LEU A 528 11.30 -8.32 14.45
C LEU A 528 10.96 -7.99 12.99
N TYR A 529 10.28 -6.88 12.79
CA TYR A 529 9.78 -6.42 11.50
C TYR A 529 10.17 -4.97 11.22
N ILE A 530 10.07 -4.55 9.96
CA ILE A 530 10.31 -3.17 9.53
C ILE A 530 9.27 -2.72 8.50
N ASN A 531 8.88 -1.46 8.60
CA ASN A 531 8.11 -0.72 7.59
C ASN A 531 8.72 0.69 7.46
N ALA A 532 9.77 0.82 6.63
CA ALA A 532 10.55 2.06 6.54
C ALA A 532 11.12 2.27 5.12
N GLY A 533 11.69 3.44 4.86
CA GLY A 533 12.35 3.72 3.58
C GLY A 533 11.44 4.18 2.43
N HIS A 534 10.27 4.74 2.74
CA HIS A 534 9.26 5.16 1.76
C HIS A 534 9.60 6.41 0.92
N GLY A 535 10.66 7.12 1.26
CA GLY A 535 11.07 8.36 0.61
C GLY A 535 9.99 9.44 0.62
N SER A 536 9.82 10.10 -0.53
CA SER A 536 8.77 11.12 -0.74
C SER A 536 7.39 10.54 -1.07
N LYS A 537 7.24 9.21 -1.07
CA LYS A 537 6.01 8.52 -1.50
C LYS A 537 5.27 7.84 -0.35
N GLY A 538 5.59 8.19 0.91
CA GLY A 538 5.00 7.58 2.10
C GLY A 538 3.47 7.53 2.07
N LEU A 539 2.83 8.62 1.63
CA LEU A 539 1.36 8.72 1.58
C LEU A 539 0.68 7.71 0.65
N ILE A 540 1.37 7.23 -0.38
CA ILE A 540 0.83 6.24 -1.31
C ILE A 540 1.39 4.84 -1.08
N SER A 541 2.37 4.66 -0.19
CA SER A 541 3.14 3.41 -0.10
C SER A 541 3.07 2.80 1.30
N ALA A 542 3.04 3.62 2.34
CA ALA A 542 2.99 3.15 3.72
C ALA A 542 1.70 2.40 4.07
N PRO A 543 0.49 2.82 3.65
CA PRO A 543 -0.74 2.07 3.93
C PRO A 543 -0.75 0.67 3.30
N LEU A 544 -0.36 0.55 2.02
CA LEU A 544 -0.28 -0.76 1.37
C LEU A 544 0.82 -1.64 1.99
N SER A 545 1.96 -1.04 2.38
CA SER A 545 3.02 -1.76 3.09
C SER A 545 2.58 -2.29 4.45
N ALA A 546 1.77 -1.51 5.17
CA ALA A 546 1.18 -1.92 6.43
C ALA A 546 0.26 -3.15 6.26
N GLU A 547 -0.57 -3.18 5.22
CA GLU A 547 -1.40 -4.35 4.92
C GLU A 547 -0.56 -5.58 4.52
N ILE A 548 0.50 -5.40 3.72
CA ILE A 548 1.42 -6.49 3.38
C ILE A 548 2.06 -7.07 4.65
N LEU A 549 2.61 -6.21 5.51
CA LEU A 549 3.26 -6.62 6.75
C LEU A 549 2.27 -7.30 7.71
N ALA A 550 1.07 -6.75 7.87
CA ALA A 550 0.04 -7.33 8.73
C ALA A 550 -0.47 -8.68 8.21
N SER A 551 -0.62 -8.85 6.88
CA SER A 551 -0.92 -10.14 6.27
C SER A 551 0.22 -11.15 6.47
N GLN A 552 1.48 -10.74 6.35
CA GLN A 552 2.64 -11.61 6.65
C GLN A 552 2.64 -12.07 8.12
N MET A 553 2.44 -11.14 9.07
CA MET A 553 2.39 -11.45 10.50
C MET A 553 1.23 -12.40 10.86
N ALA A 554 0.08 -12.24 10.23
CA ALA A 554 -1.10 -13.07 10.43
C ALA A 554 -1.12 -14.35 9.56
N ASN A 555 -0.09 -14.58 8.73
CA ASN A 555 -0.05 -15.66 7.72
C ASN A 555 -1.32 -15.71 6.83
N GLN A 556 -1.73 -14.54 6.36
CA GLN A 556 -2.85 -14.35 5.44
C GLN A 556 -2.35 -14.11 4.02
N ALA A 557 -3.21 -14.36 3.04
CA ALA A 557 -2.97 -14.03 1.65
C ALA A 557 -2.55 -12.56 1.49
N LEU A 558 -1.52 -12.34 0.66
CA LEU A 558 -0.98 -11.01 0.45
C LEU A 558 -1.89 -10.20 -0.46
N PRO A 559 -2.10 -8.91 -0.17
CA PRO A 559 -2.89 -8.02 -1.02
C PRO A 559 -2.11 -7.57 -2.25
N VAL A 560 -0.99 -8.21 -2.61
CA VAL A 560 -0.13 -7.83 -3.72
C VAL A 560 0.39 -9.07 -4.44
N ALA A 561 0.85 -8.88 -5.68
CA ALA A 561 1.59 -9.91 -6.39
C ALA A 561 2.85 -10.32 -5.62
N GLN A 562 3.19 -11.60 -5.67
CA GLN A 562 4.34 -12.15 -4.98
C GLN A 562 5.67 -11.44 -5.34
N CYS A 563 5.84 -11.01 -6.59
CA CYS A 563 7.02 -10.27 -7.04
C CYS A 563 7.15 -8.88 -6.40
N VAL A 564 6.02 -8.24 -6.05
CA VAL A 564 6.00 -6.98 -5.30
C VAL A 564 6.47 -7.24 -3.88
N ALA A 565 5.93 -8.25 -3.20
CA ALA A 565 6.36 -8.60 -1.85
C ALA A 565 7.87 -8.87 -1.77
N TRP A 566 8.43 -9.63 -2.72
CA TRP A 566 9.88 -9.88 -2.78
C TRP A 566 10.71 -8.61 -3.03
N ALA A 567 10.20 -7.68 -3.83
CA ALA A 567 10.89 -6.41 -4.09
C ALA A 567 10.88 -5.46 -2.88
N LEU A 568 9.96 -5.67 -1.93
CA LEU A 568 9.89 -4.91 -0.67
C LEU A 568 10.61 -5.60 0.49
N ASP A 569 10.94 -6.88 0.38
CA ASP A 569 11.60 -7.66 1.43
C ASP A 569 12.84 -6.92 1.98
N PRO A 570 12.98 -6.79 3.32
CA PRO A 570 14.07 -6.01 3.90
C PRO A 570 15.44 -6.65 3.68
N ASN A 571 15.48 -7.96 3.46
CA ASN A 571 16.71 -8.73 3.28
C ASN A 571 17.20 -8.74 1.83
N ARG A 572 16.44 -8.17 0.89
CA ARG A 572 16.79 -8.14 -0.55
C ARG A 572 18.17 -7.52 -0.82
N PHE A 573 18.56 -6.53 -0.02
CA PHE A 573 19.87 -5.87 -0.16
C PHE A 573 21.01 -6.82 0.21
N LEU A 574 20.83 -7.58 1.30
CA LEU A 574 21.80 -8.57 1.76
C LEU A 574 21.98 -9.69 0.74
N ILE A 575 20.88 -10.23 0.20
CA ILE A 575 20.91 -11.25 -0.85
C ILE A 575 21.59 -10.70 -2.12
N ARG A 576 21.23 -9.48 -2.54
CA ARG A 576 21.84 -8.83 -3.71
C ARG A 576 23.33 -8.57 -3.53
N ASP A 577 23.77 -8.19 -2.34
CA ASP A 577 25.17 -7.92 -2.03
C ASP A 577 25.99 -9.21 -1.95
N LEU A 578 25.43 -10.32 -1.46
CA LEU A 578 26.05 -11.65 -1.57
C LEU A 578 26.27 -12.04 -3.04
N ILE A 579 25.24 -11.90 -3.89
CA ILE A 579 25.34 -12.18 -5.33
C ILE A 579 26.42 -11.31 -6.00
N ARG A 580 26.55 -10.05 -5.56
CA ARG A 580 27.54 -9.10 -6.07
C ARG A 580 28.92 -9.16 -5.38
N ARG A 581 29.13 -10.11 -4.46
CA ARG A 581 30.39 -10.30 -3.71
C ARG A 581 30.81 -9.08 -2.89
N LYS A 582 29.85 -8.37 -2.29
CA LYS A 582 30.06 -7.20 -1.40
C LYS A 582 29.97 -7.53 0.09
N ARG A 583 29.59 -8.77 0.42
CA ARG A 583 29.44 -9.33 1.77
C ARG A 583 30.05 -10.71 1.81
#